data_AF-A0A6B2G5M3-F1
#
_entry.id   AF-A0A6B2G5M3-F1
#
_cell.length_a   1.000
_cell.length_b   1.000
_cell.length_c   1.000
_cell.angle_alpha   90.00
_cell.angle_beta   90.00
_cell.angle_gamma   90.00
#
_symmetry.space_group_name_H-M   'P 1'
#
loop_
_entity.id
_entity.type
_entity.pdbx_description
1 polymer ?
#
loop_
_entity_poly.entity_id
_entity_poly.type
_entity_poly.pdbx_seq_one_letter_code
_entity_poly.pdbx_strand_id
1 'polypeptide(L)'
;NLYIISNGTLVMNTKRFFKTTPIIQLSGPYFKTVKDFLSRFSTIPDILELDYLSVSGDVNFDKDVSLKGTVIVLAQHGDHIDIPRGSVLENKIISGNLRIVDH
;
A
#
# COMPACT_ATOMS: atom_id res chain seq x y z
N ASN A 1 6.48 -6.17 7.37
CA ASN A 1 5.97 -7.24 8.26
C ASN A 1 5.79 -8.59 7.55
N LEU A 2 5.56 -8.63 6.23
CA LEU A 2 5.44 -9.87 5.45
C LEU A 2 6.69 -10.76 5.47
N TYR A 3 7.88 -10.16 5.49
CA TYR A 3 9.16 -10.85 5.64
C TYR A 3 9.83 -10.42 6.94
N ILE A 4 10.56 -11.36 7.56
CA ILE A 4 11.43 -11.13 8.71
C ILE A 4 12.87 -11.40 8.29
N ILE A 5 13.82 -10.68 8.90
CA ILE A 5 15.25 -10.94 8.70
C ILE A 5 15.68 -12.00 9.71
N SER A 6 16.17 -13.14 9.22
CA SER A 6 16.74 -14.22 10.03
C SER A 6 18.12 -14.57 9.47
N ASN A 7 19.16 -14.40 10.29
CA ASN A 7 20.55 -14.66 9.89
C ASN A 7 20.96 -13.97 8.58
N GLY A 8 20.53 -12.72 8.38
CA GLY A 8 20.82 -11.93 7.16
C GLY A 8 20.00 -12.32 5.93
N THR A 9 19.08 -13.28 6.04
CA THR A 9 18.19 -13.70 4.96
C THR A 9 16.75 -13.25 5.20
N LEU A 10 16.02 -12.94 4.12
CA LEU A 10 14.58 -12.65 4.20
C LEU A 10 13.80 -13.96 4.21
N VAL A 11 13.07 -14.19 5.29
CA VAL A 11 12.19 -15.36 5.45
C VAL A 11 10.74 -14.86 5.55
N MET A 12 9.83 -15.52 4.85
CA MET A 12 8.40 -15.18 4.92
C MET A 12 7.92 -15.36 6.36
N ASN A 13 7.17 -14.37 6.86
CA ASN A 13 6.65 -14.38 8.22
C ASN A 13 5.70 -15.56 8.41
N THR A 14 5.90 -16.35 9.47
CA THR A 14 5.06 -17.53 9.79
C THR A 14 3.62 -17.18 10.11
N LYS A 15 3.34 -15.92 10.46
CA LYS A 15 1.98 -15.41 10.65
C LYS A 15 1.22 -15.19 9.33
N ARG A 16 1.90 -15.26 8.18
CA ARG A 16 1.24 -15.19 6.88
C ARG A 16 0.44 -16.47 6.66
N PHE A 17 -0.89 -16.35 6.61
CA PHE A 17 -1.78 -17.51 6.45
C PHE A 17 -1.64 -18.16 5.07
N PHE A 18 -1.59 -17.37 4.00
CA PHE A 18 -1.39 -17.87 2.64
C PHE A 18 0.08 -17.78 2.23
N LYS A 19 0.74 -18.93 2.02
CA LYS A 19 2.18 -19.00 1.71
C LYS A 19 2.60 -18.40 0.37
N THR A 20 1.66 -17.87 -0.40
CA THR A 20 1.93 -17.17 -1.65
C THR A 20 2.35 -15.71 -1.39
N THR A 21 3.27 -15.22 -2.21
CA THR A 21 3.63 -13.81 -2.23
C THR A 21 2.49 -13.01 -2.85
N PRO A 22 2.04 -11.90 -2.23
CA PRO A 22 1.03 -11.04 -2.85
C PRO A 22 1.56 -10.41 -4.14
N ILE A 23 0.64 -10.14 -5.06
CA ILE A 23 0.95 -9.39 -6.27
C ILE A 23 0.78 -7.90 -5.95
N ILE A 24 1.81 -7.11 -6.20
CA ILE A 24 1.80 -5.66 -5.99
C ILE A 24 2.11 -4.96 -7.31
N GLN A 25 1.21 -4.08 -7.73
CA GLN A 25 1.34 -3.28 -8.94
C GLN A 25 1.22 -1.80 -8.58
N LEU A 26 2.34 -1.09 -8.63
CA LEU A 26 2.39 0.37 -8.46
C LEU A 26 2.63 0.98 -9.83
N SER A 27 1.58 1.56 -10.40
CA SER A 27 1.57 2.01 -11.79
C SER A 27 1.71 3.52 -11.89
N GLY A 28 2.35 3.98 -12.97
CA GLY A 28 2.46 5.40 -13.31
C GLY A 28 3.71 6.09 -12.74
N PRO A 29 3.86 7.40 -13.00
CA PRO A 29 5.07 8.14 -12.67
C PRO A 29 5.30 8.31 -11.16
N TYR A 30 4.23 8.34 -10.36
CA TYR A 30 4.25 8.61 -8.93
C TYR A 30 4.98 7.56 -8.07
N PHE A 31 5.24 6.38 -8.62
CA PHE A 31 5.97 5.30 -7.94
C PHE A 31 7.21 4.83 -8.75
N LYS A 32 7.61 5.60 -9.77
CA LYS A 32 8.68 5.18 -10.71
C LYS A 32 10.07 5.26 -10.08
N THR A 33 10.34 6.24 -9.21
CA THR A 33 11.64 6.38 -8.54
C THR A 33 11.53 5.97 -7.07
N VAL A 34 12.66 5.55 -6.48
CA VAL A 34 12.71 5.21 -5.04
C VAL A 34 12.32 6.41 -4.17
N LYS A 35 12.72 7.62 -4.57
CA LYS A 35 12.37 8.85 -3.85
C LYS A 35 10.87 9.07 -3.84
N ASP A 36 10.21 8.93 -4.99
CA ASP A 36 8.76 9.10 -5.09
C ASP A 36 8.03 8.00 -4.32
N PHE A 37 8.46 6.73 -4.47
CA PHE A 37 7.91 5.63 -3.67
C PHE A 37 7.98 5.92 -2.17
N LEU A 38 9.15 6.32 -1.65
CA LEU A 38 9.33 6.60 -0.23
C LEU A 38 8.55 7.83 0.25
N SER A 39 8.30 8.83 -0.60
CA SER A 39 7.50 10.00 -0.20
C SER A 39 6.01 9.72 -0.14
N ARG A 40 5.52 8.69 -0.84
CA ARG A 40 4.10 8.30 -0.86
C ARG A 40 3.69 7.38 0.27
N PHE A 41 4.64 6.73 0.93
CA PHE A 41 4.38 5.85 2.07
C PHE A 41 5.06 6.41 3.32
N SER A 42 4.27 7.04 4.20
CA SER A 42 4.76 7.53 5.49
C SER A 42 5.36 6.41 6.34
N THR A 43 4.79 5.20 6.24
CA THR A 43 5.34 3.94 6.73
C THR A 43 4.93 2.81 5.79
N ILE A 44 5.70 1.73 5.74
CA ILE A 44 5.29 0.54 4.98
C ILE A 44 4.00 -0.03 5.61
N PRO A 45 2.90 -0.17 4.83
CA PRO A 45 1.65 -0.70 5.35
C PRO A 45 1.77 -2.15 5.85
N ASP A 46 0.82 -2.55 6.70
CA ASP A 46 0.59 -3.96 7.00
C ASP A 46 0.00 -4.65 5.76
N ILE A 47 0.74 -5.62 5.22
CA ILE A 47 0.33 -6.43 4.07
C ILE A 47 0.32 -7.93 4.39
N LEU A 48 0.20 -8.30 5.67
CA LEU A 48 0.26 -9.71 6.09
C LEU A 48 -0.92 -10.53 5.57
N GLU A 49 -2.07 -9.89 5.35
CA GLU A 49 -3.30 -10.51 4.83
C GLU A 49 -3.60 -10.09 3.38
N LEU A 50 -2.66 -9.42 2.71
CA LEU A 50 -2.83 -8.95 1.32
C LEU A 50 -2.66 -10.10 0.32
N ASP A 51 -3.47 -10.10 -0.73
CA ASP A 51 -3.33 -11.00 -1.88
C ASP A 51 -3.00 -10.24 -3.18
N TYR A 52 -3.68 -9.12 -3.43
CA TYR A 52 -3.46 -8.28 -4.60
C TYR A 52 -3.57 -6.80 -4.22
N LEU A 53 -2.58 -6.01 -4.61
CA LEU A 53 -2.59 -4.55 -4.53
C LEU A 53 -2.35 -3.95 -5.91
N SER A 54 -3.23 -3.06 -6.33
CA SER A 54 -3.01 -2.20 -7.49
C SER A 54 -3.21 -0.75 -7.09
N VAL A 55 -2.20 0.08 -7.34
CA VAL A 55 -2.24 1.53 -7.09
C VAL A 55 -1.90 2.24 -8.39
N SER A 56 -2.76 3.16 -8.80
CA SER A 56 -2.57 3.99 -9.98
C SER A 56 -2.92 5.44 -9.68
N GLY A 57 -2.10 6.36 -10.17
CA GLY A 57 -2.28 7.80 -9.99
C GLY A 57 -1.62 8.37 -8.74
N ASP A 58 -2.03 9.57 -8.37
CA ASP A 58 -1.48 10.33 -7.25
C ASP A 58 -2.11 9.89 -5.91
N VAL A 59 -1.47 8.94 -5.24
CA VAL A 59 -1.98 8.31 -4.01
C VAL A 59 -0.93 8.36 -2.91
N ASN A 60 -1.33 8.82 -1.72
CA ASN A 60 -0.53 8.77 -0.50
C ASN A 60 -1.09 7.75 0.49
N PHE A 61 -0.20 7.09 1.22
CA PHE A 61 -0.53 6.22 2.34
C PHE A 61 0.10 6.78 3.60
N ASP A 62 -0.75 7.16 4.55
CA ASP A 62 -0.31 7.65 5.84
C ASP A 62 0.11 6.47 6.77
N LYS A 63 0.41 6.78 8.02
CA LYS A 63 0.92 5.81 8.99
C LYS A 63 -0.13 4.76 9.37
N ASP A 64 0.33 3.59 9.84
CA ASP A 64 -0.52 2.57 10.44
C ASP A 64 -1.63 2.00 9.50
N VAL A 65 -1.46 2.11 8.17
CA VAL A 65 -2.41 1.55 7.19
C VAL A 65 -2.27 0.02 7.10
N SER A 66 -3.41 -0.68 6.97
CA SER A 66 -3.47 -2.14 6.77
C SER A 66 -4.24 -2.49 5.49
N LEU A 67 -3.67 -3.37 4.66
CA LEU A 67 -4.21 -3.80 3.38
C LEU A 67 -4.46 -5.31 3.40
N LYS A 68 -5.68 -5.73 3.04
CA LYS A 68 -6.15 -7.12 3.18
C LYS A 68 -6.92 -7.60 1.94
N GLY A 69 -6.68 -8.84 1.54
CA GLY A 69 -7.31 -9.45 0.37
C GLY A 69 -6.97 -8.71 -0.92
N THR A 70 -8.00 -8.29 -1.67
CA THR A 70 -7.83 -7.51 -2.91
C THR A 70 -8.07 -6.02 -2.68
N VAL A 71 -7.04 -5.19 -2.86
CA VAL A 71 -7.13 -3.74 -2.73
C VAL A 71 -6.72 -3.05 -4.02
N ILE A 72 -7.57 -2.16 -4.53
CA ILE A 72 -7.31 -1.38 -5.73
C ILE A 72 -7.53 0.09 -5.41
N VAL A 73 -6.57 0.96 -5.71
CA VAL A 73 -6.68 2.42 -5.49
C VAL A 73 -6.37 3.15 -6.80
N LEU A 74 -7.33 3.96 -7.25
CA LEU A 74 -7.31 4.62 -8.56
C LEU A 74 -7.57 6.12 -8.39
N ALA A 75 -6.52 6.92 -8.44
CA ALA A 75 -6.63 8.36 -8.63
C ALA A 75 -6.57 8.68 -10.14
N GLN A 76 -7.63 9.28 -10.68
CA GLN A 76 -7.65 9.69 -12.09
C GLN A 76 -6.73 10.89 -12.33
N HIS A 77 -6.57 11.29 -13.59
CA HIS A 77 -5.73 12.43 -13.93
C HIS A 77 -6.25 13.72 -13.28
N GLY A 78 -5.41 14.38 -12.49
CA GLY A 78 -5.77 15.59 -11.73
C GLY A 78 -6.37 15.28 -10.36
N ASP A 79 -6.68 14.02 -10.07
CA ASP A 79 -7.13 13.59 -8.76
C ASP A 79 -5.97 13.27 -7.83
N HIS A 80 -6.26 13.36 -6.53
CA HIS A 80 -5.36 13.00 -5.46
C HIS A 80 -6.12 12.20 -4.41
N ILE A 81 -5.53 11.14 -3.86
CA ILE A 81 -6.11 10.35 -2.78
C ILE A 81 -5.11 10.21 -1.64
N ASP A 82 -5.43 10.80 -0.50
CA ASP A 82 -4.77 10.50 0.77
C ASP A 82 -5.49 9.36 1.50
N ILE A 83 -4.82 8.24 1.71
CA ILE A 83 -5.31 7.16 2.59
C ILE A 83 -4.96 7.55 4.04
N PRO A 84 -5.96 7.83 4.90
CA PRO A 84 -5.74 8.35 6.24
C PRO A 84 -4.98 7.37 7.14
N ARG A 85 -4.36 7.92 8.19
CA ARG A 85 -3.72 7.15 9.24
C ARG A 85 -4.65 6.09 9.83
N GLY A 86 -4.15 4.87 10.02
CA GLY A 86 -4.90 3.79 10.67
C GLY A 86 -5.97 3.14 9.79
N SER A 87 -6.07 3.52 8.51
CA SER A 87 -7.07 2.95 7.60
C SER A 87 -6.85 1.45 7.40
N VAL A 88 -7.93 0.68 7.47
CA VAL A 88 -7.96 -0.76 7.15
C VAL A 88 -8.75 -0.95 5.87
N LEU A 89 -8.07 -1.37 4.81
CA LEU A 89 -8.64 -1.58 3.47
C LEU A 89 -8.71 -3.07 3.20
N GLU A 90 -9.92 -3.63 3.22
CA GLU A 90 -10.15 -5.06 3.02
C GLU A 90 -11.16 -5.30 1.90
N ASN A 91 -10.71 -5.93 0.81
CA ASN A 91 -11.55 -6.23 -0.35
C ASN A 91 -12.27 -4.98 -0.86
N LYS A 92 -11.50 -3.94 -1.20
CA LYS A 92 -12.00 -2.62 -1.59
C LYS A 92 -11.37 -2.13 -2.88
N ILE A 93 -12.19 -1.43 -3.65
CA ILE A 93 -11.77 -0.58 -4.76
C ILE A 93 -12.04 0.86 -4.32
N ILE A 94 -11.01 1.69 -4.34
CA ILE A 94 -11.06 3.10 -3.95
C ILE A 94 -10.76 3.92 -5.19
N SER A 95 -11.60 4.89 -5.46
CA SER A 95 -11.42 5.82 -6.58
C SER A 95 -12.03 7.18 -6.24
N GLY A 96 -11.46 8.24 -6.81
CA GLY A 96 -11.97 9.60 -6.69
C GLY A 96 -10.90 10.58 -6.23
N ASN A 97 -11.34 11.63 -5.55
CA ASN A 97 -10.48 12.69 -5.03
C ASN A 97 -10.73 12.86 -3.53
N LEU A 98 -9.69 12.62 -2.72
CA LEU A 98 -9.71 12.81 -1.28
C LEU A 98 -8.40 13.46 -0.86
N ARG A 99 -8.49 14.68 -0.34
CA ARG A 99 -7.34 15.42 0.19
C ARG A 99 -7.50 15.64 1.68
N ILE A 100 -6.47 15.30 2.44
CA ILE A 100 -6.41 15.58 3.88
C ILE A 100 -5.57 16.86 4.06
N VAL A 101 -6.08 17.81 4.83
CA VAL A 101 -5.40 19.08 5.14
C VAL A 101 -5.22 19.18 6.65
N ASP A 102 -3.98 19.40 7.08
CA ASP A 102 -3.66 19.63 8.50
C ASP A 102 -4.38 20.91 9.00
N HIS A 103 -4.86 20.87 10.24
CA HIS A 103 -5.42 22.03 10.94
C HIS A 103 -4.40 22.63 11.90
#